data_AF-A0A920PMX4-F1
#
_entry.id   AF-A0A920PMX4-F1
#
_cell.length_a   1.000
_cell.length_b   1.000
_cell.length_c   1.000
_cell.angle_alpha   90.00
_cell.angle_beta   90.00
_cell.angle_gamma   90.00
#
_symmetry.space_group_name_H-M   'P 1'
#
loop_
_entity.id
_entity.type
_entity.pdbx_description
1 polymer ?
#
loop_
_entity_poly.entity_id
_entity_poly.type
_entity_poly.pdbx_seq_one_letter_code
_entity_poly.pdbx_strand_id
1 'polypeptide(L)' 'MKIAVIGTGAMGSVYAGLLAEAGNEVWAVDLWESIWSHP' A
#
# COMPACT_ATOMS: atom_id res chain seq x y z
N MET A 1 4.84 -1.75 -14.20
CA MET A 1 4.22 -0.42 -14.37
C MET A 1 4.37 0.38 -13.06
N LYS A 2 4.23 1.71 -13.07
CA LYS A 2 4.18 2.51 -11.83
C LYS A 2 2.72 2.64 -11.38
N ILE A 3 2.42 2.25 -10.14
CA ILE A 3 1.05 2.20 -9.62
C ILE A 3 1.01 2.81 -8.21
N ALA A 4 0.12 3.76 -7.98
CA ALA A 4 -0.17 4.28 -6.65
C ALA A 4 -1.50 3.68 -6.14
N VAL A 5 -1.47 3.07 -4.95
CA VAL A 5 -2.65 2.57 -4.25
C VAL A 5 -2.94 3.52 -3.08
N ILE A 6 -4.05 4.26 -3.16
CA ILE A 6 -4.46 5.23 -2.14
C ILE A 6 -5.48 4.55 -1.21
N GLY A 7 -5.11 4.38 0.05
CA GLY A 7 -5.83 3.61 1.07
C GLY A 7 -5.31 2.18 1.17
N THR A 8 -4.74 1.84 2.32
CA THR A 8 -4.12 0.54 2.65
C THR A 8 -4.88 -0.22 3.74
N GLY A 9 -6.20 -0.04 3.80
CA GLY A 9 -7.11 -0.89 4.57
C GLY A 9 -7.16 -2.34 4.05
N ALA A 10 -8.15 -3.11 4.50
CA ALA A 10 -8.23 -4.56 4.23
C ALA A 10 -8.09 -4.95 2.74
N MET A 11 -8.80 -4.27 1.84
CA MET A 11 -8.71 -4.57 0.39
C MET A 11 -7.51 -3.89 -0.27
N GLY A 12 -7.17 -2.67 0.13
CA GLY A 12 -6.11 -1.88 -0.49
C GLY A 12 -4.73 -2.52 -0.34
N SER A 13 -4.45 -3.07 0.85
CA SER A 13 -3.21 -3.81 1.13
C SER A 13 -3.08 -5.09 0.31
N VAL A 14 -4.17 -5.84 0.11
CA VAL A 14 -4.20 -7.05 -0.74
C VAL A 14 -3.85 -6.70 -2.19
N TYR A 15 -4.50 -5.69 -2.75
CA TYR A 15 -4.20 -5.29 -4.13
C TYR A 15 -2.80 -4.72 -4.28
N ALA A 16 -2.31 -3.91 -3.33
CA ALA A 16 -0.94 -3.42 -3.34
C ALA A 16 0.08 -4.57 -3.38
N GLY A 17 -0.14 -5.62 -2.56
CA GLY A 17 0.69 -6.83 -2.55
C GLY A 17 0.64 -7.59 -3.87
N LEU A 18 -0.56 -7.95 -4.36
CA LEU A 18 -0.72 -8.70 -5.61
C LEU A 18 -0.15 -7.95 -6.82
N LEU A 19 -0.30 -6.63 -6.87
CA LEU A 19 0.24 -5.81 -7.95
C LEU A 19 1.77 -5.73 -7.88
N ALA A 20 2.35 -5.68 -6.68
CA ALA A 20 3.80 -5.72 -6.50
C ALA A 20 4.37 -7.10 -6.90
N GLU A 21 3.72 -8.20 -6.49
CA GLU A 21 4.09 -9.57 -6.89
C GLU A 21 4.02 -9.78 -8.41
N ALA A 22 3.10 -9.09 -9.09
CA ALA A 22 3.02 -9.07 -10.55
C ALA A 22 4.14 -8.27 -11.24
N GLY A 23 5.14 -7.77 -10.50
CA GLY A 23 6.31 -7.05 -11.03
C GLY A 23 6.09 -5.56 -11.27
N ASN A 24 5.10 -4.95 -10.60
CA ASN A 24 4.88 -3.51 -10.67
C ASN A 24 5.64 -2.76 -9.58
N GLU A 25 6.06 -1.54 -9.90
CA GLU A 25 6.54 -0.59 -8.90
C GLU A 25 5.32 0.04 -8.23
N VAL A 26 5.01 -0.44 -7.02
CA VAL A 26 3.80 -0.07 -6.28
C VAL A 26 4.15 0.86 -5.12
N TRP A 27 3.43 1.97 -5.04
CA TRP A 27 3.49 2.92 -3.93
C TRP A 27 2.16 2.83 -3.17
N ALA A 28 2.19 2.24 -1.98
CA ALA A 28 1.04 2.14 -1.09
C ALA A 28 0.99 3.35 -0.16
N VAL A 29 -0.06 4.16 -0.25
CA VAL A 29 -0.19 5.43 0.47
C VAL A 29 -1.45 5.39 1.32
N ASP A 30 -1.31 5.72 2.60
CA ASP A 30 -2.43 5.86 3.53
C ASP A 30 -2.24 7.13 4.36
N LEU A 31 -3.35 7.71 4.81
CA LEU A 31 -3.34 8.82 5.77
C LEU A 31 -3.14 8.32 7.19
N TRP A 32 -3.39 7.03 7.44
CA TRP A 32 -3.25 6.45 8.76
C TRP A 32 -1.77 6.31 9.15
N GLU A 33 -1.34 7.15 10.09
CA GLU A 33 -0.10 6.96 10.80
C GLU A 33 -0.30 5.90 11.88
N SER A 34 0.41 4.77 11.76
CA SER A 34 0.27 3.69 12.74
C SER A 34 0.64 4.18 14.14
N ILE A 35 -0.01 3.62 15.16
CA ILE A 35 0.30 3.94 16.57
C ILE A 35 1.75 3.61 16.95
N TRP A 36 2.44 2.80 16.13
CA TRP A 36 3.84 2.40 16.31
C TRP A 36 4.83 3.24 15.51
N SER A 37 4.34 4.15 14.65
CA SER A 37 5.21 5.04 13.85
C SER A 37 5.64 6.31 14.58
N HIS A 38 5.09 6.59 15.76
CA HIS A 38 5.62 7.59 16.68
C HIS A 38 5.91 6.91 18.03
N PRO A 39 7.12 7.08 18.63
CA PRO A 39 7.42 6.61 19.98
C PRO A 39 6.57 7.33 21.04
#